data_AF-A0A024S8H7-F1
#
_entry.id   AF-A0A024S8H7-F1
#
_cell.length_a   1.000
_cell.length_b   1.000
_cell.length_c   1.000
_cell.angle_alpha   90.00
_cell.angle_beta   90.00
_cell.angle_gamma   90.00
#
_symmetry.space_group_name_H-M   'P 1'
#
loop_
_entity.id
_entity.type
_entity.pdbx_description
1 polymer ?
#
loop_
_entity_poly.entity_id
_entity_poly.type
_entity_poly.pdbx_seq_one_letter_code
_entity_poly.pdbx_strand_id
1 'polypeptide(L)'
;MIRSRTSRLAASALAKRQWTCPACLSRRRYSKQPEKREPPDHRKLGNQQELFMTSVYSPGSPIFLPNGARIFNRLVEFLRKQYVRYGFQEVITPTIYKKSLWAKSGHLENYADDMYSVTGNKRASDLGAATGCCGTDHTKGQEGAEEEDEDDDYGLKPMNCPGHCLIFASKLHSYRDLPVRYADFSPLHRNEISGALSGLTRVRRFHQDDGHIFCRPSQVEDEIGKTLDFVKTVYSVLRLGVSYRLALSTRPKDHYIGTEEEWARAEDSLKRALDASGMDWTINEGDGAFYGPKIDIVLKDSEGKEHQTATIQLDFQLPKRFELEYQAPAPEYEARGETTTDPELLAQYGPVRPVMIHRAVLGSVERLLALLIENYDGKWPFWLNPRQAIILTVNTSDPVVEWADQVRNVLLGIKKLEANDLPSMESLTGQTGLAVDMDTTARPLGTKIREALTSGYGLVLVVGEQDVKNQQVSLGKERLSPLELRDRMLRMVDTFE
;
A
#
# COMPACT_ATOMS: atom_id res chain seq x y z
N MET A 1 -11.94 -57.87 63.71
CA MET A 1 -10.67 -58.13 62.97
C MET A 1 -10.83 -59.45 62.19
N ILE A 2 -10.20 -59.76 61.05
CA ILE A 2 -9.47 -59.00 60.00
C ILE A 2 -9.32 -59.95 58.76
N ARG A 3 -9.60 -59.47 57.52
CA ARG A 3 -9.11 -59.98 56.19
C ARG A 3 -9.31 -61.49 55.85
N SER A 4 -8.94 -62.02 54.66
CA SER A 4 -9.21 -61.61 53.26
C SER A 4 -8.96 -62.81 52.29
N ARG A 5 -9.49 -62.79 51.06
CA ARG A 5 -9.33 -63.88 50.03
C ARG A 5 -8.04 -63.79 49.20
N THR A 6 -7.61 -64.92 48.62
CA THR A 6 -6.66 -65.02 47.49
C THR A 6 -6.98 -66.24 46.59
N SER A 7 -6.78 -66.15 45.27
CA SER A 7 -6.74 -67.32 44.37
C SER A 7 -5.89 -67.07 43.10
N ARG A 8 -5.25 -68.14 42.62
CA ARG A 8 -4.35 -68.33 41.44
C ARG A 8 -4.24 -69.87 41.24
N LEU A 9 -3.82 -70.49 40.14
CA LEU A 9 -3.62 -70.17 38.70
C LEU A 9 -3.44 -71.54 37.99
N ALA A 10 -3.77 -71.67 36.69
CA ALA A 10 -3.35 -72.81 35.86
C ALA A 10 -3.41 -72.50 34.36
N ALA A 11 -2.67 -73.28 33.56
CA ALA A 11 -2.64 -73.27 32.09
C ALA A 11 -2.22 -74.69 31.61
N SER A 12 -2.29 -75.11 30.34
CA SER A 12 -2.56 -74.43 29.06
C SER A 12 -3.31 -75.44 28.12
N ALA A 13 -3.43 -75.39 26.79
CA ALA A 13 -3.02 -74.50 25.67
C ALA A 13 -3.93 -74.85 24.45
N LEU A 14 -3.93 -74.03 23.38
CA LEU A 14 -4.06 -74.44 21.95
C LEU A 14 -4.10 -73.20 21.02
N ALA A 15 -3.64 -73.36 19.77
CA ALA A 15 -3.52 -72.27 18.79
C ALA A 15 -4.70 -72.20 17.81
N LYS A 16 -5.01 -71.00 17.29
CA LYS A 16 -5.84 -70.79 16.08
C LYS A 16 -5.18 -69.78 15.15
N ARG A 17 -5.11 -70.11 13.86
CA ARG A 17 -4.59 -69.22 12.80
C ARG A 17 -5.56 -68.06 12.55
N GLN A 18 -5.03 -66.84 12.42
CA GLN A 18 -5.83 -65.64 12.20
C GLN A 18 -5.86 -65.28 10.70
N TRP A 19 -7.00 -65.50 10.03
CA TRP A 19 -7.19 -65.10 8.64
C TRP A 19 -7.66 -63.64 8.55
N THR A 20 -6.75 -62.71 8.27
CA THR A 20 -7.09 -61.30 8.01
C THR A 20 -7.35 -61.08 6.52
N CYS A 21 -8.63 -60.97 6.12
CA CYS A 21 -9.00 -60.66 4.73
C CYS A 21 -8.50 -59.24 4.33
N PRO A 22 -7.70 -59.08 3.26
CA PRO A 22 -7.19 -57.77 2.84
C PRO A 22 -8.29 -56.76 2.50
N ALA A 23 -9.41 -57.22 1.93
CA ALA A 23 -10.56 -56.39 1.58
C ALA A 23 -11.35 -55.86 2.80
N CYS A 24 -11.10 -56.39 4.00
CA CYS A 24 -11.66 -55.86 5.25
C CYS A 24 -10.78 -54.74 5.82
N LEU A 25 -9.46 -54.78 5.59
CA LEU A 25 -8.52 -53.73 6.01
C LEU A 25 -8.65 -52.47 5.14
N SER A 26 -8.93 -52.62 3.84
CA SER A 26 -9.17 -51.47 2.95
C SER A 26 -10.40 -50.65 3.35
N ARG A 27 -11.49 -51.29 3.81
CA ARG A 27 -12.72 -50.59 4.23
C ARG A 27 -12.60 -49.75 5.51
N ARG A 28 -11.51 -49.84 6.28
CA ARG A 28 -11.20 -48.88 7.36
C ARG A 28 -10.30 -47.73 6.93
N ARG A 29 -9.75 -47.75 5.71
CA ARG A 29 -9.23 -46.55 5.04
C ARG A 29 -10.34 -45.86 4.26
N TYR A 30 -11.41 -45.47 4.96
CA TYR A 30 -12.28 -44.41 4.44
C TYR A 30 -11.42 -43.15 4.34
N SER A 31 -11.14 -42.75 3.11
CA SER A 31 -10.39 -41.53 2.83
C SER A 31 -11.15 -40.35 3.42
N LYS A 32 -10.57 -39.70 4.43
CA LYS A 32 -10.55 -38.24 4.37
C LYS A 32 -9.78 -37.90 3.10
N GLN A 33 -10.50 -37.68 2.00
CA GLN A 33 -10.00 -36.73 1.02
C GLN A 33 -9.75 -35.42 1.79
N PRO A 34 -8.70 -34.65 1.47
CA PRO A 34 -8.65 -33.28 1.94
C PRO A 34 -9.95 -32.62 1.48
N GLU A 35 -10.71 -32.06 2.41
CA GLU A 35 -11.83 -31.20 2.03
C GLU A 35 -11.26 -30.14 1.09
N LYS A 36 -11.88 -29.97 -0.09
CA LYS A 36 -11.48 -28.94 -1.04
C LYS A 36 -11.80 -27.59 -0.41
N ARG A 37 -10.87 -27.09 0.40
CA ARG A 37 -10.94 -25.77 1.00
C ARG A 37 -11.03 -24.76 -0.14
N GLU A 38 -12.07 -23.93 -0.11
CA GLU A 38 -12.20 -22.85 -1.09
C GLU A 38 -10.96 -21.95 -1.03
N PRO A 39 -10.52 -21.41 -2.18
CA PRO A 39 -9.43 -20.42 -2.19
C PRO A 39 -9.79 -19.22 -1.29
N PRO A 40 -8.83 -18.67 -0.52
CA PRO A 40 -9.06 -17.50 0.33
C PRO A 40 -9.56 -16.29 -0.45
N ASP A 41 -10.82 -15.88 -0.26
CA ASP A 41 -11.45 -14.76 -0.96
C ASP A 41 -11.41 -13.48 -0.10
N HIS A 42 -10.75 -12.41 -0.57
CA HIS A 42 -10.63 -11.16 0.19
C HIS A 42 -11.97 -10.49 0.51
N ARG A 43 -13.03 -10.77 -0.26
CA ARG A 43 -14.39 -10.24 -0.04
C ARG A 43 -15.06 -10.99 1.12
N LYS A 44 -14.86 -12.31 1.23
CA LYS A 44 -15.34 -13.12 2.36
C LYS A 44 -14.57 -12.77 3.64
N LEU A 45 -13.24 -12.80 3.57
CA LEU A 45 -12.35 -12.55 4.71
C LEU A 45 -12.38 -11.10 5.19
N GLY A 46 -12.42 -10.13 4.26
CA GLY A 46 -12.49 -8.70 4.59
C GLY A 46 -13.77 -8.31 5.34
N ASN A 47 -14.91 -8.92 4.99
CA ASN A 47 -16.15 -8.78 5.75
C ASN A 47 -16.05 -9.45 7.14
N GLN A 48 -15.52 -10.68 7.22
CA GLN A 48 -15.37 -11.43 8.48
C GLN A 48 -14.43 -10.75 9.50
N GLN A 49 -13.45 -9.97 9.03
CA GLN A 49 -12.51 -9.24 9.89
C GLN A 49 -12.84 -7.74 10.02
N GLU A 50 -13.98 -7.28 9.49
CA GLU A 50 -14.43 -5.88 9.54
C GLU A 50 -13.35 -4.93 8.97
N LEU A 51 -12.76 -5.29 7.81
CA LEU A 51 -11.69 -4.50 7.18
C LEU A 51 -12.27 -3.37 6.32
N PHE A 52 -13.27 -3.67 5.51
CA PHE A 52 -13.92 -2.70 4.63
C PHE A 52 -15.39 -3.06 4.40
N MET A 53 -16.15 -2.09 3.90
CA MET A 53 -17.48 -2.29 3.36
C MET A 53 -17.64 -1.56 2.02
N THR A 54 -18.63 -1.96 1.23
CA THR A 54 -19.05 -1.27 0.00
C THR A 54 -20.38 -0.57 0.21
N SER A 55 -20.58 0.60 -0.40
CA SER A 55 -21.83 1.36 -0.31
C SER A 55 -22.47 1.55 -1.69
N VAL A 56 -23.80 1.40 -1.78
CA VAL A 56 -24.56 1.72 -3.01
C VAL A 56 -24.45 3.20 -3.40
N TYR A 57 -24.13 4.08 -2.43
CA TYR A 57 -23.91 5.51 -2.66
C TYR A 57 -22.50 5.84 -3.18
N SER A 58 -21.57 4.87 -3.20
CA SER A 58 -20.28 5.02 -3.89
C SER A 58 -19.79 3.65 -4.42
N PRO A 59 -20.41 3.14 -5.50
CA PRO A 59 -20.02 1.88 -6.11
C PRO A 59 -18.55 1.93 -6.56
N GLY A 60 -17.77 0.88 -6.23
CA GLY A 60 -16.35 0.83 -6.55
C GLY A 60 -15.45 1.69 -5.65
N SER A 61 -15.98 2.36 -4.62
CA SER A 61 -15.21 3.09 -3.61
C SER A 61 -15.30 2.35 -2.27
N PRO A 62 -14.26 1.59 -1.86
CA PRO A 62 -14.29 0.89 -0.57
C PRO A 62 -14.24 1.88 0.59
N ILE A 63 -15.10 1.65 1.59
CA ILE A 63 -15.08 2.35 2.88
C ILE A 63 -14.27 1.47 3.83
N PHE A 64 -13.06 1.90 4.18
CA PHE A 64 -12.25 1.19 5.18
C PHE A 64 -12.82 1.38 6.58
N LEU A 65 -13.08 0.26 7.24
CA LEU A 65 -13.48 0.17 8.64
C LEU A 65 -12.21 0.22 9.52
N PRO A 66 -12.31 0.41 10.85
CA PRO A 66 -11.15 0.64 11.72
C PRO A 66 -10.04 -0.42 11.58
N ASN A 67 -10.38 -1.69 11.37
CA ASN A 67 -9.38 -2.74 11.18
C ASN A 67 -8.65 -2.60 9.83
N GLY A 68 -9.36 -2.35 8.73
CA GLY A 68 -8.72 -2.12 7.42
C GLY A 68 -7.90 -0.84 7.39
N ALA A 69 -8.37 0.22 8.05
CA ALA A 69 -7.63 1.48 8.20
C ALA A 69 -6.33 1.29 9.00
N ARG A 70 -6.32 0.46 10.06
CA ARG A 70 -5.09 0.07 10.80
C ARG A 70 -4.08 -0.57 9.83
N ILE A 71 -4.48 -1.49 8.95
CA ILE A 71 -3.58 -2.15 7.98
C ILE A 71 -3.11 -1.16 6.89
N PHE A 72 -4.04 -0.41 6.30
CA PHE A 72 -3.78 0.57 5.24
C PHE A 72 -2.73 1.60 5.68
N ASN A 73 -2.92 2.21 6.86
CA ASN A 73 -2.01 3.23 7.38
C ASN A 73 -0.60 2.66 7.61
N ARG A 74 -0.49 1.42 8.12
CA ARG A 74 0.81 0.76 8.35
C ARG A 74 1.56 0.44 7.05
N LEU A 75 0.86 0.09 5.97
CA LEU A 75 1.47 -0.07 4.64
C LEU A 75 2.01 1.28 4.13
N VAL A 76 1.24 2.36 4.27
CA VAL A 76 1.64 3.71 3.87
C VAL A 76 2.81 4.23 4.73
N GLU A 77 2.76 4.06 6.05
CA GLU A 77 3.82 4.44 7.00
C GLU A 77 5.12 3.67 6.75
N PHE A 78 5.04 2.37 6.45
CA PHE A 78 6.20 1.57 6.05
C PHE A 78 6.85 2.09 4.76
N LEU A 79 6.03 2.44 3.75
CA LEU A 79 6.52 3.03 2.50
C LEU A 79 7.12 4.43 2.70
N ARG A 80 6.50 5.27 3.54
CA ARG A 80 7.07 6.57 3.96
C ARG A 80 8.44 6.42 4.63
N LYS A 81 8.61 5.43 5.52
CA LYS A 81 9.94 5.08 6.08
C LYS A 81 10.93 4.68 4.98
N GLN A 82 10.50 3.97 3.94
CA GLN A 82 11.37 3.62 2.80
C GLN A 82 11.66 4.80 1.86
N TYR A 83 10.73 5.76 1.70
CA TYR A 83 10.97 6.95 0.85
C TYR A 83 12.19 7.74 1.31
N VAL A 84 12.44 7.84 2.61
CA VAL A 84 13.67 8.42 3.18
C VAL A 84 14.91 7.65 2.72
N ARG A 85 14.87 6.30 2.74
CA ARG A 85 15.98 5.43 2.30
C ARG A 85 16.27 5.53 0.80
N TYR A 86 15.23 5.64 -0.03
CA TYR A 86 15.34 5.70 -1.50
C TYR A 86 15.36 7.15 -2.04
N GLY A 87 15.47 8.15 -1.18
CA GLY A 87 15.63 9.56 -1.58
C GLY A 87 14.41 10.16 -2.30
N PHE A 88 13.19 9.74 -1.93
CA PHE A 88 11.93 10.30 -2.39
C PHE A 88 11.42 11.39 -1.44
N GLN A 89 10.91 12.48 -2.00
CA GLN A 89 10.24 13.56 -1.28
C GLN A 89 8.73 13.37 -1.43
N GLU A 90 8.00 13.23 -0.33
CA GLU A 90 6.53 13.14 -0.38
C GLU A 90 5.92 14.53 -0.67
N VAL A 91 5.00 14.58 -1.61
CA VAL A 91 4.26 15.78 -2.04
C VAL A 91 2.77 15.51 -1.96
N ILE A 92 1.97 16.58 -1.85
CA ILE A 92 0.51 16.50 -1.85
C ILE A 92 0.02 17.37 -3.00
N THR A 93 -0.60 16.75 -4.01
CA THR A 93 -1.12 17.48 -5.18
C THR A 93 -2.66 17.51 -5.20
N PRO A 94 -3.29 18.58 -5.74
CA PRO A 94 -4.75 18.68 -5.86
C PRO A 94 -5.43 17.44 -6.46
N THR A 95 -6.66 17.17 -6.02
CA THR A 95 -7.49 16.07 -6.56
C THR A 95 -8.27 16.48 -7.81
N ILE A 96 -8.49 17.78 -8.01
CA ILE A 96 -9.27 18.38 -9.09
C ILE A 96 -8.37 19.37 -9.85
N TYR A 97 -8.40 19.33 -11.17
CA TYR A 97 -7.71 20.29 -12.05
C TYR A 97 -8.58 20.71 -13.24
N LYS A 98 -8.33 21.90 -13.81
CA LYS A 98 -8.93 22.35 -15.07
C LYS A 98 -8.66 21.34 -16.19
N LYS A 99 -9.64 21.19 -17.09
CA LYS A 99 -9.61 20.35 -18.31
C LYS A 99 -8.38 20.62 -19.20
N SER A 100 -7.89 21.85 -19.24
CA SER A 100 -6.67 22.25 -19.97
C SER A 100 -5.39 21.52 -19.50
N LEU A 101 -5.27 21.11 -18.24
CA LEU A 101 -4.13 20.31 -17.78
C LEU A 101 -4.14 18.90 -18.39
N TRP A 102 -5.33 18.30 -18.51
CA TRP A 102 -5.50 16.97 -19.08
C TRP A 102 -5.24 16.98 -20.59
N ALA A 103 -5.62 18.06 -21.28
CA ALA A 103 -5.27 18.30 -22.69
C ALA A 103 -3.76 18.54 -22.89
N LYS A 104 -3.13 19.45 -22.14
CA LYS A 104 -1.67 19.67 -22.23
C LYS A 104 -0.90 18.36 -22.01
N SER A 105 -1.29 17.60 -20.98
CA SER A 105 -0.63 16.33 -20.61
C SER A 105 -0.87 15.14 -21.55
N GLY A 106 -1.84 15.21 -22.47
CA GLY A 106 -2.14 14.09 -23.38
C GLY A 106 -3.10 13.04 -22.84
N HIS A 107 -3.67 13.27 -21.66
CA HIS A 107 -4.57 12.33 -20.99
C HIS A 107 -6.02 12.53 -21.40
N LEU A 108 -6.42 13.72 -21.84
CA LEU A 108 -7.77 13.95 -22.36
C LEU A 108 -8.00 13.16 -23.67
N GLU A 109 -6.99 13.09 -24.53
CA GLU A 109 -7.04 12.35 -25.80
C GLU A 109 -7.08 10.82 -25.62
N ASN A 110 -6.59 10.30 -24.49
CA ASN A 110 -6.37 8.85 -24.27
C ASN A 110 -7.20 8.24 -23.13
N TYR A 111 -7.75 9.04 -22.20
CA TYR A 111 -8.40 8.56 -20.98
C TYR A 111 -9.73 9.28 -20.65
N ALA A 112 -10.29 10.12 -21.54
CA ALA A 112 -11.51 10.88 -21.24
C ALA A 112 -12.69 10.02 -20.74
N ASP A 113 -12.95 8.87 -21.36
CA ASP A 113 -14.03 7.96 -20.96
C ASP A 113 -13.82 7.35 -19.56
N ASP A 114 -12.56 7.15 -19.19
CA ASP A 114 -12.09 6.65 -17.89
C ASP A 114 -11.95 7.76 -16.82
N MET A 115 -12.31 9.02 -17.12
CA MET A 115 -12.20 10.15 -16.20
C MET A 115 -13.56 10.62 -15.65
N TYR A 116 -13.52 11.22 -14.47
CA TYR A 116 -14.68 11.91 -13.88
C TYR A 116 -14.57 13.41 -14.09
N SER A 117 -15.54 14.00 -14.78
CA SER A 117 -15.73 15.44 -14.86
C SER A 117 -16.31 16.02 -13.57
N VAL A 118 -15.99 17.28 -13.29
CA VAL A 118 -16.49 18.08 -12.18
C VAL A 118 -16.80 19.47 -12.74
N THR A 119 -18.06 19.89 -12.66
CA THR A 119 -18.50 21.22 -13.15
C THR A 119 -18.35 22.27 -12.06
N GLY A 120 -17.88 23.47 -12.43
CA GLY A 120 -17.82 24.62 -11.52
C GLY A 120 -19.20 25.17 -11.12
N ASN A 121 -19.20 26.08 -10.14
CA ASN A 121 -20.43 26.64 -9.57
C ASN A 121 -20.92 27.85 -10.38
N LYS A 122 -21.64 27.56 -11.47
CA LYS A 122 -22.19 28.54 -12.45
C LYS A 122 -23.04 29.69 -11.88
N ARG A 123 -23.36 29.69 -10.57
CA ARG A 123 -23.99 30.83 -9.91
C ARG A 123 -23.09 32.08 -9.84
N ALA A 124 -21.77 31.94 -10.02
CA ALA A 124 -20.86 33.08 -10.04
C ALA A 124 -21.06 33.97 -11.28
N SER A 125 -21.17 33.38 -12.48
CA SER A 125 -21.47 34.10 -13.73
C SER A 125 -22.88 34.72 -13.71
N ASP A 126 -23.87 33.94 -13.28
CA ASP A 126 -25.29 34.32 -13.35
C ASP A 126 -25.65 35.49 -12.41
N LEU A 127 -24.87 35.71 -11.34
CA LEU A 127 -25.07 36.81 -10.39
C LEU A 127 -24.39 38.13 -10.80
N GLY A 128 -23.58 38.15 -11.87
CA GLY A 128 -22.95 39.37 -12.39
C GLY A 128 -23.92 40.46 -12.86
N ALA A 129 -25.19 40.10 -13.07
CA ALA A 129 -26.25 41.03 -13.50
C ALA A 129 -27.09 41.64 -12.35
N ALA A 130 -26.74 41.38 -11.08
CA ALA A 130 -27.58 41.74 -9.91
C ALA A 130 -26.91 42.71 -8.92
N THR A 131 -26.94 44.01 -9.23
CA THR A 131 -26.81 45.17 -8.31
C THR A 131 -25.91 45.00 -7.07
N GLY A 132 -24.65 45.44 -7.17
CA GLY A 132 -23.76 45.58 -6.02
C GLY A 132 -24.33 46.53 -4.95
N CYS A 133 -24.33 46.10 -3.68
CA CYS A 133 -24.90 46.84 -2.55
C CYS A 133 -24.00 47.99 -2.03
N CYS A 134 -22.76 48.09 -2.53
CA CYS A 134 -21.77 49.09 -2.11
C CYS A 134 -21.31 49.91 -3.32
N GLY A 135 -21.86 51.12 -3.49
CA GLY A 135 -21.49 52.00 -4.59
C GLY A 135 -20.29 52.90 -4.27
N THR A 136 -19.31 52.95 -5.16
CA THR A 136 -18.40 54.10 -5.34
C THR A 136 -17.81 54.04 -6.75
N ASP A 137 -17.84 55.15 -7.46
CA ASP A 137 -17.27 55.25 -8.81
C ASP A 137 -15.75 55.08 -8.80
N HIS A 138 -15.24 54.20 -9.65
CA HIS A 138 -13.96 54.42 -10.32
C HIS A 138 -14.08 54.01 -11.80
N THR A 139 -13.85 54.98 -12.69
CA THR A 139 -14.05 54.83 -14.12
C THR A 139 -12.74 54.55 -14.85
N LYS A 140 -12.81 53.57 -15.77
CA LYS A 140 -11.89 53.32 -16.90
C LYS A 140 -10.40 53.10 -16.60
N GLY A 141 -9.92 51.93 -17.02
CA GLY A 141 -8.87 51.93 -18.05
C GLY A 141 -7.70 51.00 -17.83
N GLN A 142 -7.82 49.75 -18.29
CA GLN A 142 -6.73 49.10 -19.01
C GLN A 142 -7.28 48.08 -20.01
N GLU A 143 -6.82 48.17 -21.25
CA GLU A 143 -7.09 47.18 -22.29
C GLU A 143 -6.03 46.08 -22.17
N GLY A 144 -6.47 44.85 -21.96
CA GLY A 144 -5.62 43.73 -21.56
C GLY A 144 -6.42 42.53 -21.08
N ALA A 145 -7.55 42.26 -21.72
CA ALA A 145 -8.31 41.04 -21.47
C ALA A 145 -7.58 39.87 -22.12
N GLU A 146 -6.83 39.12 -21.31
CA GLU A 146 -6.58 37.71 -21.58
C GLU A 146 -7.94 37.00 -21.72
N GLU A 147 -8.03 35.97 -22.56
CA GLU A 147 -9.30 35.27 -22.81
C GLU A 147 -9.81 34.65 -21.49
N GLU A 148 -10.96 35.13 -21.00
CA GLU A 148 -11.58 34.56 -19.81
C GLU A 148 -12.01 33.12 -20.11
N ASP A 149 -11.34 32.13 -19.49
CA ASP A 149 -11.63 30.69 -19.64
C ASP A 149 -13.13 30.38 -19.37
N GLU A 150 -13.99 30.39 -20.40
CA GLU A 150 -15.41 29.99 -20.30
C GLU A 150 -15.58 28.50 -19.95
N ASP A 151 -14.50 27.71 -20.04
CA ASP A 151 -14.48 26.28 -19.74
C ASP A 151 -14.29 26.04 -18.22
N ASP A 152 -15.36 26.32 -17.46
CA ASP A 152 -15.53 26.02 -16.02
C ASP A 152 -15.66 24.49 -15.74
N ASP A 153 -14.94 23.71 -16.54
CA ASP A 153 -14.87 22.25 -16.61
C ASP A 153 -13.57 21.77 -15.96
N TYR A 154 -13.73 20.93 -14.93
CA TYR A 154 -12.63 20.32 -14.20
C TYR A 154 -12.72 18.80 -14.29
N GLY A 155 -11.65 18.10 -13.92
CA GLY A 155 -11.62 16.64 -13.81
C GLY A 155 -10.97 16.18 -12.50
N LEU A 156 -11.49 15.10 -11.92
CA LEU A 156 -10.78 14.36 -10.87
C LEU A 156 -9.57 13.64 -11.47
N LYS A 157 -8.44 13.66 -10.76
CA LYS A 157 -7.19 13.08 -11.27
C LYS A 157 -7.24 11.54 -11.42
N PRO A 158 -6.92 10.98 -12.59
CA PRO A 158 -6.77 9.53 -12.79
C PRO A 158 -5.36 9.00 -12.47
N MET A 159 -4.39 9.91 -12.29
CA MET A 159 -2.97 9.69 -11.95
C MET A 159 -2.32 11.01 -11.49
N ASN A 160 -1.18 10.97 -10.77
CA ASN A 160 -0.55 12.20 -10.25
C ASN A 160 0.47 12.84 -11.20
N CYS A 161 0.86 12.16 -12.30
CA CYS A 161 1.99 12.61 -13.15
C CYS A 161 1.93 14.07 -13.64
N PRO A 162 0.78 14.66 -14.05
CA PRO A 162 0.78 16.04 -14.54
C PRO A 162 0.99 17.05 -13.41
N GLY A 163 0.51 16.74 -12.20
CA GLY A 163 0.79 17.53 -10.99
C GLY A 163 2.27 17.49 -10.58
N HIS A 164 2.94 16.35 -10.76
CA HIS A 164 4.38 16.23 -10.50
C HIS A 164 5.20 17.02 -11.54
N CYS A 165 4.74 17.09 -12.79
CA CYS A 165 5.34 17.95 -13.83
C CYS A 165 5.19 19.44 -13.49
N LEU A 166 4.04 19.88 -12.97
CA LEU A 166 3.86 21.25 -12.46
C LEU A 166 4.81 21.56 -11.29
N ILE A 167 5.01 20.62 -10.36
CA ILE A 167 5.98 20.80 -9.26
C ILE A 167 7.41 20.91 -9.81
N PHE A 168 7.81 20.06 -10.77
CA PHE A 168 9.13 20.18 -11.40
C PHE A 168 9.30 21.54 -12.10
N ALA A 169 8.34 21.94 -12.94
CA ALA A 169 8.36 23.22 -13.66
C ALA A 169 8.35 24.47 -12.76
N SER A 170 7.91 24.35 -11.49
CA SER A 170 7.88 25.48 -10.54
C SER A 170 9.27 26.00 -10.11
N LYS A 171 10.36 25.32 -10.49
CA LYS A 171 11.74 25.67 -10.15
C LYS A 171 12.67 25.49 -11.34
N LEU A 172 13.74 26.29 -11.36
CA LEU A 172 14.90 26.02 -12.22
C LEU A 172 15.75 24.93 -11.58
N HIS A 173 16.20 23.95 -12.37
CA HIS A 173 17.08 22.87 -11.93
C HIS A 173 18.39 22.89 -12.70
N SER A 174 19.48 22.53 -12.04
CA SER A 174 20.76 22.18 -12.67
C SER A 174 20.88 20.66 -12.80
N TYR A 175 21.74 20.17 -13.69
CA TYR A 175 22.10 18.76 -13.79
C TYR A 175 22.61 18.13 -12.47
N ARG A 176 23.02 18.97 -11.50
CA ARG A 176 23.46 18.56 -10.15
C ARG A 176 22.31 18.27 -9.18
N ASP A 177 21.13 18.80 -9.45
CA ASP A 177 19.94 18.59 -8.61
C ASP A 177 19.19 17.28 -8.97
N LEU A 178 19.51 16.70 -10.13
CA LEU A 178 18.92 15.46 -10.64
C LEU A 178 19.73 14.23 -10.16
N PRO A 179 19.07 13.14 -9.73
CA PRO A 179 17.65 12.86 -9.93
C PRO A 179 16.73 13.43 -8.83
N VAL A 180 15.69 14.16 -9.26
CA VAL A 180 14.62 14.66 -8.39
C VAL A 180 13.53 13.60 -8.29
N ARG A 181 13.11 13.22 -7.07
CA ARG A 181 12.14 12.14 -6.85
C ARG A 181 10.96 12.63 -6.01
N TYR A 182 9.76 12.61 -6.58
CA TYR A 182 8.51 12.93 -5.86
C TYR A 182 7.68 11.67 -5.67
N ALA A 183 6.97 11.58 -4.53
CA ALA A 183 5.97 10.56 -4.27
C ALA A 183 4.66 11.18 -3.74
N ASP A 184 3.50 10.65 -4.13
CA ASP A 184 2.18 11.16 -3.71
C ASP A 184 1.23 9.99 -3.41
N PHE A 185 0.55 10.04 -2.27
CA PHE A 185 -0.44 9.05 -1.80
C PHE A 185 -1.90 9.52 -1.95
N SER A 186 -2.13 10.63 -2.65
CA SER A 186 -3.45 11.22 -2.90
C SER A 186 -4.44 10.24 -3.55
N PRO A 187 -5.74 10.38 -3.29
CA PRO A 187 -6.77 9.56 -3.94
C PRO A 187 -6.85 9.86 -5.44
N LEU A 188 -6.75 8.79 -6.23
CA LEU A 188 -6.93 8.77 -7.68
C LEU A 188 -8.32 8.22 -8.01
N HIS A 189 -8.89 8.69 -9.12
CA HIS A 189 -10.25 8.35 -9.54
C HIS A 189 -10.29 7.96 -11.02
N ARG A 190 -10.85 6.78 -11.33
CA ARG A 190 -11.09 6.29 -12.69
C ARG A 190 -12.53 5.78 -12.84
N ASN A 191 -13.17 6.07 -13.97
CA ASN A 191 -14.58 5.80 -14.24
C ASN A 191 -14.87 4.34 -14.66
N GLU A 192 -14.19 3.40 -14.00
CA GLU A 192 -14.27 1.96 -14.23
C GLU A 192 -15.70 1.46 -14.43
N ILE A 193 -15.96 0.72 -15.51
CA ILE A 193 -17.30 0.23 -15.86
C ILE A 193 -17.87 -0.62 -14.71
N SER A 194 -19.10 -0.34 -14.28
CA SER A 194 -19.69 -0.91 -13.06
C SER A 194 -19.65 -2.45 -12.97
N GLY A 195 -19.73 -3.14 -14.11
CA GLY A 195 -19.65 -4.60 -14.19
C GLY A 195 -18.25 -5.20 -14.04
N ALA A 196 -17.19 -4.38 -14.07
CA ALA A 196 -15.80 -4.81 -13.89
C ALA A 196 -15.29 -4.65 -12.45
N LEU A 197 -16.06 -3.98 -11.58
CA LEU A 197 -15.71 -3.71 -10.18
C LEU A 197 -15.69 -5.00 -9.36
N SER A 198 -14.63 -5.24 -8.58
CA SER A 198 -14.48 -6.47 -7.78
C SER A 198 -13.72 -6.23 -6.49
N GLY A 199 -14.47 -6.14 -5.39
CA GLY A 199 -13.94 -6.03 -4.02
C GLY A 199 -12.97 -4.87 -3.87
N LEU A 200 -11.69 -5.18 -3.60
CA LEU A 200 -10.60 -4.20 -3.61
C LEU A 200 -9.70 -4.30 -4.86
N THR A 201 -9.82 -5.35 -5.68
CA THR A 201 -8.91 -5.60 -6.82
C THR A 201 -9.12 -4.66 -8.00
N ARG A 202 -10.36 -4.22 -8.24
CA ARG A 202 -10.74 -3.24 -9.27
C ARG A 202 -11.80 -2.30 -8.70
N VAL A 203 -11.44 -1.03 -8.61
CA VAL A 203 -12.09 0.03 -7.82
C VAL A 203 -12.03 1.35 -8.57
N ARG A 204 -13.00 2.24 -8.33
CA ARG A 204 -13.11 3.57 -8.95
C ARG A 204 -12.28 4.64 -8.25
N ARG A 205 -12.17 4.55 -6.92
CA ARG A 205 -11.32 5.39 -6.07
C ARG A 205 -10.27 4.51 -5.42
N PHE A 206 -9.00 4.88 -5.58
CA PHE A 206 -7.84 4.14 -5.06
C PHE A 206 -6.74 5.10 -4.61
N HIS A 207 -5.78 4.60 -3.85
CA HIS A 207 -4.54 5.33 -3.54
C HIS A 207 -3.39 4.51 -4.10
N GLN A 208 -2.59 5.11 -4.98
CA GLN A 208 -1.36 4.52 -5.46
C GLN A 208 -0.20 5.03 -4.61
N ASP A 209 0.84 4.23 -4.39
CA ASP A 209 2.11 4.71 -3.84
C ASP A 209 2.94 5.39 -4.94
N ASP A 210 2.34 6.41 -5.56
CA ASP A 210 2.72 6.91 -6.87
C ASP A 210 4.04 7.67 -6.80
N GLY A 211 4.97 7.39 -7.71
CA GLY A 211 6.31 7.96 -7.70
C GLY A 211 6.75 8.43 -9.08
N HIS A 212 7.33 9.63 -9.15
CA HIS A 212 7.88 10.19 -10.38
C HIS A 212 9.32 10.65 -10.14
N ILE A 213 10.25 10.06 -10.88
CA ILE A 213 11.68 10.38 -10.87
C ILE A 213 11.99 11.19 -12.13
N PHE A 214 12.49 12.42 -11.96
CA PHE A 214 13.03 13.24 -13.04
C PHE A 214 14.55 13.11 -13.02
N CYS A 215 15.12 12.46 -14.02
CA CYS A 215 16.53 12.08 -14.06
C CYS A 215 17.20 12.48 -15.38
N ARG A 216 18.53 12.54 -15.35
CA ARG A 216 19.35 12.68 -16.57
C ARG A 216 19.27 11.37 -17.38
N PRO A 217 19.36 11.39 -18.73
CA PRO A 217 19.34 10.15 -19.51
C PRO A 217 20.42 9.14 -19.09
N SER A 218 21.59 9.65 -18.67
CA SER A 218 22.71 8.88 -18.11
C SER A 218 22.44 8.23 -16.73
N GLN A 219 21.37 8.60 -16.03
CA GLN A 219 20.98 8.07 -14.71
C GLN A 219 19.86 7.02 -14.77
N VAL A 220 19.27 6.78 -15.95
CA VAL A 220 18.04 5.96 -16.09
C VAL A 220 18.22 4.54 -15.55
N GLU A 221 19.28 3.84 -15.96
CA GLU A 221 19.55 2.44 -15.57
C GLU A 221 19.77 2.30 -14.05
N ASP A 222 20.49 3.27 -13.48
CA ASP A 222 20.79 3.43 -12.06
C ASP A 222 19.50 3.59 -11.21
N GLU A 223 18.54 4.39 -11.70
CA GLU A 223 17.28 4.67 -11.01
C GLU A 223 16.25 3.55 -11.19
N ILE A 224 16.26 2.84 -12.33
CA ILE A 224 15.50 1.58 -12.50
C ILE A 224 16.03 0.53 -11.50
N GLY A 225 17.35 0.35 -11.40
CA GLY A 225 17.99 -0.59 -10.47
C GLY A 225 17.61 -0.32 -9.00
N LYS A 226 17.72 0.94 -8.56
CA LYS A 226 17.29 1.36 -7.20
C LYS A 226 15.80 1.11 -6.95
N THR A 227 14.96 1.24 -7.99
CA THR A 227 13.52 0.98 -7.89
C THR A 227 13.21 -0.52 -7.85
N LEU A 228 13.95 -1.36 -8.59
CA LEU A 228 13.88 -2.82 -8.47
C LEU A 228 14.30 -3.31 -7.07
N ASP A 229 15.37 -2.74 -6.49
CA ASP A 229 15.77 -3.02 -5.10
C ASP A 229 14.72 -2.57 -4.07
N PHE A 230 14.01 -1.47 -4.34
CA PHE A 230 12.90 -1.01 -3.51
C PHE A 230 11.72 -1.99 -3.55
N VAL A 231 11.31 -2.45 -4.74
CA VAL A 231 10.31 -3.53 -4.91
C VAL A 231 10.76 -4.79 -4.15
N LYS A 232 11.98 -5.27 -4.40
CA LYS A 232 12.56 -6.46 -3.75
C LYS A 232 12.54 -6.35 -2.22
N THR A 233 12.86 -5.18 -1.67
CA THR A 233 12.82 -4.88 -0.23
C THR A 233 11.39 -4.96 0.32
N VAL A 234 10.44 -4.26 -0.30
CA VAL A 234 9.03 -4.22 0.14
C VAL A 234 8.39 -5.61 0.05
N TYR A 235 8.62 -6.36 -1.03
CA TYR A 235 8.00 -7.66 -1.26
C TYR A 235 8.60 -8.75 -0.37
N SER A 236 9.85 -8.59 0.06
CA SER A 236 10.46 -9.43 1.10
C SER A 236 9.80 -9.20 2.46
N VAL A 237 9.61 -7.94 2.88
CA VAL A 237 8.92 -7.58 4.14
C VAL A 237 7.45 -8.02 4.15
N LEU A 238 6.76 -7.90 3.00
CA LEU A 238 5.39 -8.40 2.82
C LEU A 238 5.29 -9.92 2.64
N ARG A 239 6.42 -10.64 2.60
CA ARG A 239 6.54 -12.10 2.44
C ARG A 239 5.91 -12.65 1.15
N LEU A 240 6.03 -11.88 0.07
CA LEU A 240 5.56 -12.19 -1.29
C LEU A 240 6.65 -12.85 -2.17
N GLY A 241 7.84 -13.12 -1.62
CA GLY A 241 9.10 -13.40 -2.34
C GLY A 241 9.17 -14.60 -3.29
N VAL A 242 8.10 -15.35 -3.50
CA VAL A 242 8.01 -16.48 -4.46
C VAL A 242 6.72 -16.49 -5.29
N SER A 243 5.89 -15.45 -5.21
CA SER A 243 4.57 -15.40 -5.87
C SER A 243 4.42 -14.29 -6.93
N TYR A 244 5.44 -13.44 -7.14
CA TYR A 244 5.46 -12.45 -8.23
C TYR A 244 6.40 -12.83 -9.36
N ARG A 245 6.10 -12.36 -10.57
CA ARG A 245 7.00 -12.38 -11.74
C ARG A 245 7.24 -10.95 -12.25
N LEU A 246 8.42 -10.73 -12.84
CA LEU A 246 8.72 -9.51 -13.58
C LEU A 246 8.41 -9.70 -15.07
N ALA A 247 7.86 -8.68 -15.72
CA ALA A 247 7.58 -8.67 -17.15
C ALA A 247 8.08 -7.38 -17.81
N LEU A 248 8.93 -7.49 -18.83
CA LEU A 248 9.30 -6.38 -19.70
C LEU A 248 8.26 -6.26 -20.82
N SER A 249 7.42 -5.23 -20.74
CA SER A 249 6.36 -4.95 -21.70
C SER A 249 6.84 -3.93 -22.74
N THR A 250 6.98 -4.42 -23.98
CA THR A 250 7.67 -3.75 -25.10
C THR A 250 6.72 -2.96 -26.01
N ARG A 251 7.30 -2.24 -26.98
CA ARG A 251 6.63 -1.32 -27.92
C ARG A 251 5.38 -1.91 -28.58
N PRO A 252 4.21 -1.27 -28.41
CA PRO A 252 3.00 -1.61 -29.16
C PRO A 252 3.22 -1.62 -30.67
N LYS A 253 2.47 -2.45 -31.38
CA LYS A 253 2.62 -2.61 -32.84
C LYS A 253 2.00 -1.46 -33.62
N ASP A 254 0.84 -0.97 -33.18
CA ASP A 254 0.00 -0.09 -33.98
C ASP A 254 0.00 1.37 -33.50
N HIS A 255 0.15 1.61 -32.20
CA HIS A 255 0.01 2.95 -31.58
C HIS A 255 1.07 3.20 -30.50
N TYR A 256 2.12 3.94 -30.85
CA TYR A 256 3.14 4.47 -29.93
C TYR A 256 3.63 5.86 -30.39
N ILE A 257 4.28 6.59 -29.49
CA ILE A 257 4.81 7.95 -29.72
C ILE A 257 6.32 7.96 -29.44
N GLY A 258 7.09 8.62 -30.29
CA GLY A 258 8.56 8.67 -30.25
C GLY A 258 9.19 7.92 -31.42
N THR A 259 10.51 8.04 -31.58
CA THR A 259 11.23 7.31 -32.65
C THR A 259 11.49 5.86 -32.25
N GLU A 260 11.73 5.00 -33.25
CA GLU A 260 12.15 3.62 -32.99
C GLU A 260 13.45 3.54 -32.18
N GLU A 261 14.34 4.53 -32.34
CA GLU A 261 15.63 4.63 -31.64
C GLU A 261 15.50 5.13 -30.19
N GLU A 262 14.52 5.98 -29.88
CA GLU A 262 14.14 6.31 -28.50
C GLU A 262 13.63 5.04 -27.80
N TRP A 263 12.73 4.29 -28.45
CA TRP A 263 12.15 3.06 -27.92
C TRP A 263 13.17 1.94 -27.72
N ALA A 264 14.01 1.66 -28.72
CA ALA A 264 15.03 0.61 -28.61
C ALA A 264 16.01 0.86 -27.45
N ARG A 265 16.45 2.11 -27.26
CA ARG A 265 17.31 2.49 -26.12
C ARG A 265 16.59 2.36 -24.77
N ALA A 266 15.30 2.68 -24.72
CA ALA A 266 14.49 2.56 -23.49
C ALA A 266 14.29 1.07 -23.09
N GLU A 267 13.95 0.21 -24.04
CA GLU A 267 13.80 -1.24 -23.81
C GLU A 267 15.11 -1.90 -23.40
N ASP A 268 16.20 -1.58 -24.10
CA ASP A 268 17.56 -2.08 -23.80
C ASP A 268 18.05 -1.64 -22.41
N SER A 269 17.70 -0.42 -21.98
CA SER A 269 18.04 0.07 -20.63
C SER A 269 17.22 -0.60 -19.52
N LEU A 270 15.91 -0.82 -19.73
CA LEU A 270 15.09 -1.62 -18.79
C LEU A 270 15.57 -3.07 -18.74
N LYS A 271 15.95 -3.64 -19.89
CA LYS A 271 16.48 -5.00 -19.99
C LYS A 271 17.80 -5.15 -19.23
N ARG A 272 18.78 -4.26 -19.42
CA ARG A 272 20.04 -4.33 -18.65
C ARG A 272 19.80 -4.21 -17.16
N ALA A 273 18.90 -3.32 -16.71
CA ALA A 273 18.55 -3.19 -15.30
C ALA A 273 17.88 -4.47 -14.74
N LEU A 274 17.03 -5.15 -15.53
CA LEU A 274 16.47 -6.45 -15.17
C LEU A 274 17.54 -7.54 -15.08
N ASP A 275 18.38 -7.69 -16.11
CA ASP A 275 19.47 -8.67 -16.17
C ASP A 275 20.48 -8.47 -15.01
N ALA A 276 20.81 -7.22 -14.68
CA ALA A 276 21.68 -6.86 -13.56
C ALA A 276 21.05 -7.11 -12.17
N SER A 277 19.70 -7.12 -12.07
CA SER A 277 19.01 -7.33 -10.79
C SER A 277 19.07 -8.77 -10.25
N GLY A 278 19.42 -9.72 -11.12
CA GLY A 278 19.47 -11.15 -10.81
C GLY A 278 18.11 -11.76 -10.45
N MET A 279 17.01 -11.19 -10.98
CA MET A 279 15.65 -11.67 -10.77
C MET A 279 15.07 -12.27 -12.06
N ASP A 280 14.32 -13.37 -11.93
CA ASP A 280 13.67 -14.02 -13.09
C ASP A 280 12.63 -13.08 -13.73
N TRP A 281 12.75 -12.85 -15.04
CA TRP A 281 11.89 -11.94 -15.79
C TRP A 281 11.44 -12.55 -17.13
N THR A 282 10.38 -11.99 -17.70
CA THR A 282 9.71 -12.46 -18.93
C THR A 282 9.46 -11.31 -19.90
N ILE A 283 9.38 -11.57 -21.21
CA ILE A 283 8.93 -10.55 -22.19
C ILE A 283 7.41 -10.63 -22.32
N ASN A 284 6.76 -9.48 -22.46
CA ASN A 284 5.34 -9.32 -22.74
C ASN A 284 5.19 -8.46 -24.01
N GLU A 285 5.18 -9.09 -25.18
CA GLU A 285 5.35 -8.39 -26.47
C GLU A 285 4.21 -7.41 -26.78
N GLY A 286 4.55 -6.12 -26.88
CA GLY A 286 3.63 -5.08 -27.34
C GLY A 286 2.67 -4.51 -26.28
N ASP A 287 2.84 -4.86 -25.00
CA ASP A 287 1.99 -4.40 -23.89
C ASP A 287 2.51 -3.10 -23.22
N GLY A 288 3.59 -2.48 -23.74
CA GLY A 288 4.04 -1.16 -23.29
C GLY A 288 2.96 -0.09 -23.46
N ALA A 289 3.02 1.02 -22.70
CA ALA A 289 2.08 2.12 -22.95
C ALA A 289 2.54 2.95 -24.16
N PHE A 290 1.63 3.71 -24.76
CA PHE A 290 1.90 4.51 -25.96
C PHE A 290 3.09 5.49 -25.85
N TYR A 291 3.51 5.87 -24.65
CA TYR A 291 4.62 6.81 -24.39
C TYR A 291 5.96 6.16 -23.98
N GLY A 292 5.99 4.85 -23.68
CA GLY A 292 7.22 4.16 -23.33
C GLY A 292 7.06 2.76 -22.72
N PRO A 293 8.14 1.97 -22.72
CA PRO A 293 8.15 0.60 -22.20
C PRO A 293 8.11 0.57 -20.67
N LYS A 294 7.66 -0.56 -20.11
CA LYS A 294 7.46 -0.76 -18.66
C LYS A 294 7.93 -2.12 -18.18
N ILE A 295 8.40 -2.17 -16.94
CA ILE A 295 8.56 -3.38 -16.14
C ILE A 295 7.30 -3.52 -15.29
N ASP A 296 6.46 -4.51 -15.58
CA ASP A 296 5.31 -4.85 -14.77
C ASP A 296 5.66 -5.91 -13.73
N ILE A 297 5.14 -5.73 -12.52
CA ILE A 297 5.32 -6.68 -11.42
C ILE A 297 3.96 -7.32 -11.13
N VAL A 298 3.88 -8.60 -11.45
CA VAL A 298 2.63 -9.34 -11.55
C VAL A 298 2.54 -10.36 -10.43
N LEU A 299 1.55 -10.18 -9.55
CA LEU A 299 1.18 -11.12 -8.48
C LEU A 299 0.00 -11.99 -8.92
N LYS A 300 -0.19 -13.13 -8.25
CA LYS A 300 -1.35 -14.01 -8.41
C LYS A 300 -2.28 -13.94 -7.20
N ASP A 301 -3.58 -13.91 -7.45
CA ASP A 301 -4.59 -14.13 -6.43
C ASP A 301 -4.75 -15.61 -6.08
N SER A 302 -5.61 -15.92 -5.10
CA SER A 302 -5.86 -17.28 -4.64
C SER A 302 -6.47 -18.23 -5.68
N GLU A 303 -7.07 -17.69 -6.74
CA GLU A 303 -7.64 -18.43 -7.87
C GLU A 303 -6.61 -18.58 -9.03
N GLY A 304 -5.43 -17.97 -8.89
CA GLY A 304 -4.32 -18.04 -9.84
C GLY A 304 -4.37 -16.98 -10.95
N LYS A 305 -5.34 -16.05 -10.90
CA LYS A 305 -5.44 -14.94 -11.84
C LYS A 305 -4.34 -13.93 -11.57
N GLU A 306 -3.77 -13.38 -12.65
CA GLU A 306 -2.69 -12.40 -12.59
C GLU A 306 -3.21 -10.97 -12.40
N HIS A 307 -2.52 -10.22 -11.54
CA HIS A 307 -2.78 -8.81 -11.24
C HIS A 307 -1.47 -8.03 -11.28
N GLN A 308 -1.41 -6.99 -12.11
CA GLN A 308 -0.35 -5.99 -12.02
C GLN A 308 -0.50 -5.20 -10.71
N THR A 309 0.61 -5.08 -9.99
CA THR A 309 0.70 -4.38 -8.69
C THR A 309 1.73 -3.26 -8.76
N ALA A 310 3.02 -3.57 -8.67
CA ALA A 310 4.08 -2.62 -8.97
C ALA A 310 4.29 -2.41 -10.49
N THR A 311 4.90 -1.28 -10.82
CA THR A 311 5.35 -0.94 -12.18
C THR A 311 6.57 -0.02 -12.12
N ILE A 312 7.45 -0.09 -13.13
CA ILE A 312 8.52 0.87 -13.39
C ILE A 312 8.47 1.20 -14.88
N GLN A 313 8.24 2.46 -15.24
CA GLN A 313 7.88 2.83 -16.60
C GLN A 313 8.58 4.11 -17.05
N LEU A 314 9.14 4.08 -18.25
CA LEU A 314 9.80 5.23 -18.86
C LEU A 314 8.81 6.11 -19.62
N ASP A 315 8.96 7.42 -19.49
CA ASP A 315 8.20 8.41 -20.22
C ASP A 315 9.10 9.54 -20.75
N PHE A 316 9.12 9.64 -22.07
CA PHE A 316 9.85 10.65 -22.83
C PHE A 316 8.91 11.71 -23.44
N GLN A 317 7.60 11.58 -23.25
CA GLN A 317 6.55 12.40 -23.87
C GLN A 317 5.97 13.45 -22.92
N LEU A 318 5.69 13.12 -21.66
CA LEU A 318 5.18 14.11 -20.70
C LEU A 318 6.20 15.22 -20.41
N PRO A 319 7.53 14.95 -20.27
CA PRO A 319 8.54 16.02 -20.22
C PRO A 319 8.62 16.88 -21.48
N LYS A 320 8.23 16.37 -22.66
CA LYS A 320 8.12 17.16 -23.90
C LYS A 320 6.86 18.04 -23.85
N ARG A 321 5.71 17.45 -23.52
CA ARG A 321 4.41 18.14 -23.39
C ARG A 321 4.36 19.21 -22.29
N PHE A 322 5.18 19.09 -21.25
CA PHE A 322 5.30 20.10 -20.18
C PHE A 322 6.48 21.06 -20.35
N GLU A 323 7.26 20.95 -21.43
CA GLU A 323 8.46 21.78 -21.67
C GLU A 323 9.43 21.74 -20.47
N LEU A 324 9.59 20.56 -19.85
CA LEU A 324 10.45 20.39 -18.68
C LEU A 324 11.92 20.39 -19.09
N GLU A 325 12.74 21.18 -18.39
CA GLU A 325 14.16 21.38 -18.70
C GLU A 325 15.00 21.56 -17.42
N TYR A 326 16.28 21.20 -17.51
CA TYR A 326 17.32 21.49 -16.51
C TYR A 326 18.59 22.00 -17.23
N GLN A 327 19.42 22.77 -16.54
CA GLN A 327 20.61 23.40 -17.11
C GLN A 327 21.86 22.51 -16.96
N ALA A 328 22.53 22.22 -18.07
CA ALA A 328 23.66 21.29 -18.15
C ALA A 328 24.78 21.78 -19.10
N PRO A 329 26.05 21.37 -18.87
CA PRO A 329 27.12 21.50 -19.84
C PRO A 329 26.96 20.49 -21.00
N ALA A 330 27.54 20.80 -22.17
CA ALA A 330 27.51 19.95 -23.37
C ALA A 330 26.11 19.37 -23.70
N PRO A 331 25.07 20.23 -23.83
CA PRO A 331 23.66 19.81 -23.77
C PRO A 331 23.27 18.75 -24.81
N GLU A 332 23.88 18.73 -25.99
CA GLU A 332 23.62 17.70 -27.00
C GLU A 332 24.07 16.29 -26.57
N TYR A 333 25.19 16.17 -25.85
CA TYR A 333 25.70 14.89 -25.35
C TYR A 333 24.91 14.44 -24.13
N GLU A 334 24.64 15.37 -23.20
CA GLU A 334 23.82 15.10 -22.02
C GLU A 334 22.40 14.65 -22.41
N ALA A 335 21.80 15.24 -23.45
CA ALA A 335 20.50 14.82 -24.00
C ALA A 335 20.51 13.39 -24.58
N ARG A 336 21.67 12.86 -24.99
CA ARG A 336 21.84 11.46 -25.41
C ARG A 336 22.23 10.51 -24.26
N GLY A 337 22.57 11.05 -23.09
CA GLY A 337 23.12 10.30 -21.96
C GLY A 337 24.62 10.01 -22.07
N GLU A 338 25.29 10.65 -23.03
CA GLU A 338 26.72 10.51 -23.30
C GLU A 338 27.54 11.42 -22.39
N THR A 339 28.82 11.10 -22.22
CA THR A 339 29.77 11.98 -21.53
C THR A 339 30.86 12.45 -22.49
N THR A 340 31.35 13.67 -22.29
CA THR A 340 32.47 14.24 -23.04
C THR A 340 33.47 14.86 -22.07
N THR A 341 34.75 14.83 -22.44
CA THR A 341 35.86 15.48 -21.72
C THR A 341 36.41 16.70 -22.45
N ASP A 342 35.79 17.08 -23.57
CA ASP A 342 36.20 18.22 -24.39
C ASP A 342 35.91 19.56 -23.69
N PRO A 343 36.92 20.40 -23.40
CA PRO A 343 36.71 21.70 -22.75
C PRO A 343 35.82 22.66 -23.53
N GLU A 344 35.79 22.62 -24.87
CA GLU A 344 34.98 23.53 -25.70
C GLU A 344 33.50 23.13 -25.69
N LEU A 345 33.21 21.83 -25.63
CA LEU A 345 31.85 21.33 -25.45
C LEU A 345 31.35 21.53 -24.01
N LEU A 346 32.21 21.30 -23.01
CA LEU A 346 31.87 21.50 -21.59
C LEU A 346 31.70 22.97 -21.20
N ALA A 347 32.25 23.90 -21.96
CA ALA A 347 32.02 25.34 -21.80
C ALA A 347 30.61 25.78 -22.27
N GLN A 348 29.97 25.02 -23.15
CA GLN A 348 28.61 25.30 -23.63
C GLN A 348 27.59 24.82 -22.58
N TYR A 349 26.83 25.75 -22.01
CA TYR A 349 25.68 25.45 -21.15
C TYR A 349 24.37 25.68 -21.88
N GLY A 350 23.39 24.82 -21.63
CA GLY A 350 22.03 25.01 -22.14
C GLY A 350 20.99 24.12 -21.46
N PRO A 351 19.71 24.29 -21.84
CA PRO A 351 18.63 23.42 -21.38
C PRO A 351 18.76 22.01 -21.95
N VAL A 352 18.46 21.02 -21.11
CA VAL A 352 18.28 19.61 -21.49
C VAL A 352 16.99 19.10 -20.85
N ARG A 353 16.26 18.25 -21.56
CA ARG A 353 15.00 17.65 -21.09
C ARG A 353 15.27 16.46 -20.15
N PRO A 354 14.64 16.36 -18.97
CA PRO A 354 14.78 15.18 -18.12
C PRO A 354 14.01 13.99 -18.70
N VAL A 355 14.49 12.78 -18.41
CA VAL A 355 13.69 11.55 -18.56
C VAL A 355 12.84 11.41 -17.30
N MET A 356 11.55 11.08 -17.46
CA MET A 356 10.71 10.75 -16.32
C MET A 356 10.55 9.23 -16.19
N ILE A 357 10.69 8.73 -14.97
CA ILE A 357 10.35 7.35 -14.60
C ILE A 357 9.12 7.40 -13.69
N HIS A 358 8.01 6.83 -14.14
CA HIS A 358 6.89 6.50 -13.26
C HIS A 358 7.20 5.23 -12.49
N ARG A 359 6.82 5.16 -11.23
CA ARG A 359 6.84 3.92 -10.46
C ARG A 359 5.68 3.82 -9.48
N ALA A 360 5.31 2.58 -9.17
CA ALA A 360 4.54 2.21 -7.99
C ALA A 360 5.14 0.91 -7.43
N VAL A 361 5.22 0.77 -6.11
CA VAL A 361 5.78 -0.42 -5.43
C VAL A 361 4.66 -1.24 -4.78
N LEU A 362 3.69 -0.59 -4.14
CA LEU A 362 2.45 -1.26 -3.74
C LEU A 362 1.47 -1.36 -4.92
N GLY A 363 1.49 -0.38 -5.83
CA GLY A 363 0.38 -0.14 -6.76
C GLY A 363 -0.78 0.54 -6.03
N SER A 364 -2.01 0.21 -6.43
CA SER A 364 -3.17 0.51 -5.58
C SER A 364 -3.05 -0.24 -4.25
N VAL A 365 -3.04 0.50 -3.14
CA VAL A 365 -2.99 -0.07 -1.78
C VAL A 365 -4.23 -0.94 -1.53
N GLU A 366 -5.38 -0.62 -2.14
CA GLU A 366 -6.59 -1.45 -2.14
C GLU A 366 -6.34 -2.80 -2.82
N ARG A 367 -5.82 -2.80 -4.05
CA ARG A 367 -5.54 -4.05 -4.81
C ARG A 367 -4.53 -4.93 -4.10
N LEU A 368 -3.44 -4.35 -3.60
CA LEU A 368 -2.45 -5.11 -2.86
C LEU A 368 -3.03 -5.63 -1.53
N LEU A 369 -3.81 -4.82 -0.80
CA LEU A 369 -4.49 -5.29 0.41
C LEU A 369 -5.43 -6.47 0.13
N ALA A 370 -6.14 -6.49 -1.01
CA ALA A 370 -6.86 -7.68 -1.47
C ALA A 370 -5.94 -8.90 -1.52
N LEU A 371 -4.84 -8.82 -2.28
CA LEU A 371 -3.89 -9.93 -2.45
C LEU A 371 -3.24 -10.35 -1.12
N LEU A 372 -2.98 -9.40 -0.20
CA LEU A 372 -2.46 -9.69 1.13
C LEU A 372 -3.48 -10.43 2.02
N ILE A 373 -4.78 -10.06 1.98
CA ILE A 373 -5.84 -10.79 2.70
C ILE A 373 -5.85 -12.27 2.29
N GLU A 374 -5.69 -12.54 0.99
CA GLU A 374 -5.73 -13.90 0.43
C GLU A 374 -4.43 -14.67 0.69
N ASN A 375 -3.27 -14.05 0.43
CA ASN A 375 -1.93 -14.62 0.68
C ASN A 375 -1.73 -15.02 2.14
N TYR A 376 -2.25 -14.22 3.08
CA TYR A 376 -2.19 -14.52 4.51
C TYR A 376 -3.33 -15.42 5.00
N ASP A 377 -4.35 -15.75 4.18
CA ASP A 377 -5.54 -16.50 4.63
C ASP A 377 -6.18 -15.84 5.89
N GLY A 378 -6.19 -14.50 5.88
CA GLY A 378 -6.59 -13.64 7.00
C GLY A 378 -5.66 -13.64 8.23
N LYS A 379 -4.53 -14.35 8.21
CA LYS A 379 -3.59 -14.50 9.35
C LYS A 379 -2.39 -13.58 9.20
N TRP A 380 -2.62 -12.32 9.51
CA TRP A 380 -1.64 -11.25 9.39
C TRP A 380 -0.35 -11.50 10.19
N PRO A 381 0.82 -11.04 9.70
CA PRO A 381 1.99 -10.85 10.55
C PRO A 381 1.66 -9.80 11.62
N PHE A 382 2.27 -9.90 12.80
CA PHE A 382 1.98 -9.06 13.95
C PHE A 382 2.11 -7.56 13.65
N TRP A 383 3.08 -7.16 12.83
CA TRP A 383 3.26 -5.74 12.48
C TRP A 383 2.07 -5.16 11.68
N LEU A 384 1.45 -5.94 10.78
CA LEU A 384 0.24 -5.50 10.06
C LEU A 384 -1.05 -5.75 10.85
N ASN A 385 -1.13 -6.83 11.63
CA ASN A 385 -2.36 -7.35 12.23
C ASN A 385 -3.21 -6.23 12.86
N PRO A 386 -4.46 -6.00 12.40
CA PRO A 386 -5.29 -4.93 12.94
C PRO A 386 -5.70 -5.14 14.40
N ARG A 387 -5.57 -6.36 14.91
CA ARG A 387 -5.94 -6.81 16.26
C ARG A 387 -4.68 -7.34 16.96
N GLN A 388 -3.71 -6.47 17.24
CA GLN A 388 -2.39 -6.91 17.72
C GLN A 388 -2.45 -7.55 19.11
N ALA A 389 -3.17 -6.96 20.05
CA ALA A 389 -3.38 -7.54 21.37
C ALA A 389 -4.80 -7.31 21.92
N ILE A 390 -5.25 -8.22 22.77
CA ILE A 390 -6.44 -8.02 23.61
C ILE A 390 -6.15 -8.40 25.07
N ILE A 391 -6.59 -7.57 26.01
CA ILE A 391 -6.48 -7.85 27.45
C ILE A 391 -7.81 -8.39 27.97
N LEU A 392 -7.78 -9.61 28.53
CA LEU A 392 -8.93 -10.33 29.05
C LEU A 392 -8.87 -10.35 30.58
N THR A 393 -9.87 -9.77 31.25
CA THR A 393 -9.96 -9.88 32.71
C THR A 393 -10.48 -11.26 33.13
N VAL A 394 -9.94 -11.81 34.21
CA VAL A 394 -10.38 -13.08 34.82
C VAL A 394 -11.72 -12.91 35.56
N ASN A 395 -11.95 -11.75 36.16
CA ASN A 395 -13.19 -11.36 36.82
C ASN A 395 -13.49 -9.87 36.52
N THR A 396 -14.53 -9.30 37.15
CA THR A 396 -14.95 -7.91 36.96
C THR A 396 -14.77 -7.07 38.23
N SER A 397 -13.80 -7.39 39.09
CA SER A 397 -13.52 -6.56 40.27
C SER A 397 -12.69 -5.34 39.87
N ASP A 398 -12.96 -4.20 40.52
CA ASP A 398 -12.36 -2.92 40.16
C ASP A 398 -10.82 -2.98 40.10
N PRO A 399 -10.08 -3.59 41.06
CA PRO A 399 -8.62 -3.68 40.98
C PRO A 399 -8.10 -4.47 39.78
N VAL A 400 -8.87 -5.44 39.26
CA VAL A 400 -8.51 -6.25 38.08
C VAL A 400 -8.83 -5.49 36.79
N VAL A 401 -9.92 -4.72 36.77
CA VAL A 401 -10.32 -3.88 35.62
C VAL A 401 -9.42 -2.64 35.51
N GLU A 402 -9.16 -1.94 36.62
CA GLU A 402 -8.25 -0.79 36.68
C GLU A 402 -6.82 -1.18 36.30
N TRP A 403 -6.32 -2.33 36.78
CA TRP A 403 -5.00 -2.80 36.38
C TRP A 403 -4.96 -3.14 34.89
N ALA A 404 -5.99 -3.78 34.33
CA ALA A 404 -6.06 -4.05 32.90
C ALA A 404 -6.10 -2.75 32.05
N ASP A 405 -6.76 -1.69 32.54
CA ASP A 405 -6.74 -0.36 31.91
C ASP A 405 -5.34 0.29 31.98
N GLN A 406 -4.67 0.20 33.14
CA GLN A 406 -3.27 0.64 33.31
C GLN A 406 -2.33 -0.10 32.34
N VAL A 407 -2.45 -1.42 32.21
CA VAL A 407 -1.69 -2.22 31.23
C VAL A 407 -1.97 -1.71 29.81
N ARG A 408 -3.24 -1.51 29.42
CA ARG A 408 -3.59 -0.96 28.09
C ARG A 408 -2.91 0.40 27.87
N ASN A 409 -2.97 1.30 28.84
CA ASN A 409 -2.42 2.65 28.72
C ASN A 409 -0.89 2.63 28.58
N VAL A 410 -0.17 1.76 29.32
CA VAL A 410 1.28 1.57 29.17
C VAL A 410 1.64 1.05 27.77
N LEU A 411 0.89 0.05 27.27
CA LEU A 411 1.10 -0.51 25.93
C LEU A 411 0.80 0.51 24.82
N LEU A 412 -0.24 1.32 24.96
CA LEU A 412 -0.59 2.41 24.03
C LEU A 412 0.34 3.63 24.14
N GLY A 413 1.11 3.74 25.23
CA GLY A 413 1.95 4.88 25.54
C GLY A 413 1.22 6.13 26.06
N ILE A 414 0.02 5.94 26.59
CA ILE A 414 -0.82 6.99 27.16
C ILE A 414 -0.42 7.19 28.63
N LYS A 415 0.14 8.36 28.97
CA LYS A 415 0.22 8.83 30.36
C LYS A 415 -1.20 9.20 30.82
N LYS A 416 -1.62 8.76 32.00
CA LYS A 416 -2.90 9.17 32.60
C LYS A 416 -2.80 10.65 32.99
N LEU A 417 -3.79 11.46 32.60
CA LEU A 417 -3.89 12.87 32.97
C LEU A 417 -4.80 13.03 34.19
N GLU A 418 -4.48 14.00 35.05
CA GLU A 418 -5.39 14.44 36.12
C GLU A 418 -6.60 15.18 35.54
N ALA A 419 -7.68 15.25 36.29
CA ALA A 419 -8.91 15.88 35.81
C ALA A 419 -8.71 17.41 35.64
N ASN A 420 -8.93 17.89 34.40
CA ASN A 420 -8.74 19.25 33.89
C ASN A 420 -7.30 19.63 33.45
N ASP A 421 -6.31 18.74 33.53
CA ASP A 421 -4.97 19.03 32.99
C ASP A 421 -4.91 18.85 31.47
N LEU A 422 -4.26 19.81 30.79
CA LEU A 422 -3.87 19.65 29.39
C LEU A 422 -2.70 18.65 29.26
N PRO A 423 -2.61 17.88 28.15
CA PRO A 423 -1.47 17.00 27.93
C PRO A 423 -0.16 17.78 27.90
N SER A 424 0.81 17.40 28.73
CA SER A 424 2.16 17.96 28.66
C SER A 424 2.85 17.56 27.34
N MET A 425 3.81 18.35 26.87
CA MET A 425 4.49 18.09 25.59
C MET A 425 5.08 16.67 25.48
N GLU A 426 5.62 16.13 26.58
CA GLU A 426 6.10 14.74 26.63
C GLU A 426 5.00 13.67 26.48
N SER A 427 3.77 14.00 26.86
CA SER A 427 2.61 13.10 26.75
C SER A 427 1.98 13.11 25.36
N LEU A 428 2.35 14.07 24.49
CA LEU A 428 1.91 14.17 23.10
C LEU A 428 2.77 13.34 22.12
N THR A 429 3.90 12.78 22.57
CA THR A 429 4.86 12.06 21.73
C THR A 429 5.19 10.65 22.22
N GLY A 430 4.47 10.15 23.24
CA GLY A 430 4.76 8.86 23.89
C GLY A 430 4.03 7.64 23.32
N GLN A 431 3.08 7.88 22.42
CA GLN A 431 2.13 6.91 21.86
C GLN A 431 2.81 5.89 20.94
N THR A 432 2.35 4.63 20.99
CA THR A 432 3.01 3.51 20.31
C THR A 432 2.41 3.10 18.96
N GLY A 433 1.20 3.56 18.62
CA GLY A 433 0.45 3.08 17.45
C GLY A 433 -0.01 1.61 17.53
N LEU A 434 0.17 0.95 18.68
CA LEU A 434 -0.23 -0.44 18.89
C LEU A 434 -1.76 -0.56 18.99
N ALA A 435 -2.31 -1.64 18.44
CA ALA A 435 -3.73 -1.97 18.53
C ALA A 435 -3.98 -2.88 19.74
N VAL A 436 -4.47 -2.30 20.84
CA VAL A 436 -4.72 -3.00 22.11
C VAL A 436 -6.17 -2.82 22.56
N ASP A 437 -6.98 -3.86 22.34
CA ASP A 437 -8.39 -3.89 22.69
C ASP A 437 -8.59 -4.60 24.08
N MET A 438 -9.80 -4.59 24.65
CA MET A 438 -10.07 -5.15 26.00
C MET A 438 -11.42 -5.89 26.10
N ASP A 439 -11.45 -6.98 26.87
CA ASP A 439 -12.70 -7.63 27.33
C ASP A 439 -12.73 -7.73 28.87
N THR A 440 -13.46 -6.79 29.47
CA THR A 440 -13.73 -6.69 30.92
C THR A 440 -15.04 -7.36 31.34
N THR A 441 -15.73 -8.07 30.45
CA THR A 441 -17.07 -8.63 30.72
C THR A 441 -17.05 -9.77 31.73
N ALA A 442 -18.19 -10.06 32.37
CA ALA A 442 -18.35 -11.16 33.33
C ALA A 442 -18.40 -12.57 32.68
N ARG A 443 -17.91 -12.73 31.44
CA ARG A 443 -17.99 -13.97 30.66
C ARG A 443 -16.84 -14.92 31.02
N PRO A 444 -17.02 -16.25 30.99
CA PRO A 444 -15.97 -17.21 31.31
C PRO A 444 -14.70 -17.01 30.46
N LEU A 445 -13.54 -16.94 31.11
CA LEU A 445 -12.25 -16.66 30.46
C LEU A 445 -11.95 -17.59 29.27
N GLY A 446 -12.27 -18.88 29.38
CA GLY A 446 -12.08 -19.85 28.29
C GLY A 446 -12.96 -19.60 27.06
N THR A 447 -14.04 -18.82 27.18
CA THR A 447 -14.83 -18.31 26.05
C THR A 447 -14.21 -17.04 25.50
N LYS A 448 -13.81 -16.07 26.35
CA LYS A 448 -13.07 -14.87 25.93
C LYS A 448 -11.82 -15.21 25.10
N ILE A 449 -11.01 -16.16 25.57
CA ILE A 449 -9.79 -16.62 24.87
C ILE A 449 -10.14 -17.26 23.52
N ARG A 450 -11.20 -18.07 23.45
CA ARG A 450 -11.62 -18.72 22.20
C ARG A 450 -12.08 -17.68 21.18
N GLU A 451 -12.88 -16.71 21.60
CA GLU A 451 -13.33 -15.62 20.74
C GLU A 451 -12.15 -14.78 20.25
N ALA A 452 -11.22 -14.40 21.13
CA ALA A 452 -10.01 -13.67 20.75
C ALA A 452 -9.18 -14.41 19.68
N LEU A 453 -8.96 -15.72 19.86
CA LEU A 453 -8.22 -16.54 18.89
C LEU A 453 -8.97 -16.68 17.55
N THR A 454 -10.30 -16.87 17.59
CA THR A 454 -11.14 -16.88 16.38
C THR A 454 -11.18 -15.51 15.68
N SER A 455 -11.12 -14.41 16.43
CA SER A 455 -11.05 -13.04 15.93
C SER A 455 -9.67 -12.64 15.37
N GLY A 456 -8.67 -13.53 15.43
CA GLY A 456 -7.35 -13.31 14.86
C GLY A 456 -6.42 -12.42 15.68
N TYR A 457 -6.66 -12.26 17.00
CA TYR A 457 -5.77 -11.45 17.84
C TYR A 457 -4.36 -12.03 17.90
N GLY A 458 -3.34 -11.21 17.66
CA GLY A 458 -1.93 -11.63 17.64
C GLY A 458 -1.42 -12.07 19.01
N LEU A 459 -1.78 -11.34 20.07
CA LEU A 459 -1.47 -11.65 21.47
C LEU A 459 -2.75 -11.64 22.30
N VAL A 460 -2.95 -12.71 23.09
CA VAL A 460 -4.06 -12.81 24.04
C VAL A 460 -3.49 -12.70 25.46
N LEU A 461 -3.75 -11.56 26.08
CA LEU A 461 -3.23 -11.18 27.40
C LEU A 461 -4.31 -11.45 28.45
N VAL A 462 -3.90 -11.88 29.65
CA VAL A 462 -4.82 -12.17 30.75
C VAL A 462 -4.41 -11.39 31.99
N VAL A 463 -5.40 -10.86 32.71
CA VAL A 463 -5.22 -10.12 33.97
C VAL A 463 -6.18 -10.65 35.03
N GLY A 464 -5.64 -11.19 36.11
CA GLY A 464 -6.36 -11.57 37.33
C GLY A 464 -5.65 -11.07 38.60
N GLU A 465 -6.17 -11.46 39.76
CA GLU A 465 -5.76 -10.92 41.06
C GLU A 465 -4.26 -11.07 41.39
N GLN A 466 -3.59 -12.09 40.86
CA GLN A 466 -2.15 -12.28 41.05
C GLN A 466 -1.33 -11.37 40.14
N ASP A 467 -1.81 -11.10 38.92
CA ASP A 467 -1.20 -10.14 38.00
C ASP A 467 -1.26 -8.72 38.58
N VAL A 468 -2.37 -8.35 39.24
CA VAL A 468 -2.51 -7.09 40.00
C VAL A 468 -1.48 -7.01 41.13
N LYS A 469 -1.42 -8.03 42.00
CA LYS A 469 -0.51 -8.08 43.17
C LYS A 469 0.96 -8.00 42.79
N ASN A 470 1.33 -8.61 41.66
CA ASN A 470 2.71 -8.67 41.20
C ASN A 470 3.07 -7.55 40.20
N GLN A 471 2.13 -6.66 39.85
CA GLN A 471 2.29 -5.60 38.84
C GLN A 471 2.73 -6.15 37.46
N GLN A 472 2.08 -7.22 37.03
CA GLN A 472 2.41 -8.00 35.83
C GLN A 472 1.20 -8.20 34.90
N VAL A 473 1.42 -8.82 33.76
CA VAL A 473 0.39 -9.33 32.85
C VAL A 473 0.76 -10.74 32.36
N SER A 474 -0.25 -11.61 32.22
CA SER A 474 -0.08 -12.98 31.75
C SER A 474 -0.13 -13.08 30.23
N LEU A 475 0.95 -13.53 29.59
CA LEU A 475 0.97 -13.97 28.19
C LEU A 475 1.04 -15.51 28.16
N GLY A 476 -0.12 -16.15 28.29
CA GLY A 476 -0.21 -17.61 28.46
C GLY A 476 0.53 -18.09 29.72
N LYS A 477 1.67 -18.76 29.54
CA LYS A 477 2.54 -19.21 30.65
C LYS A 477 3.54 -18.15 31.11
N GLU A 478 3.85 -17.16 30.28
CA GLU A 478 4.80 -16.09 30.61
C GLU A 478 4.14 -15.06 31.53
N ARG A 479 4.95 -14.40 32.34
CA ARG A 479 4.57 -13.26 33.19
C ARG A 479 5.56 -12.16 32.92
N LEU A 480 5.06 -10.99 32.54
CA LEU A 480 5.85 -9.84 32.09
C LEU A 480 5.35 -8.59 32.81
N SER A 481 6.22 -7.61 33.05
CA SER A 481 5.75 -6.26 33.34
C SER A 481 5.10 -5.65 32.08
N PRO A 482 4.21 -4.65 32.23
CA PRO A 482 3.60 -3.98 31.07
C PRO A 482 4.62 -3.27 30.16
N LEU A 483 5.77 -2.86 30.70
CA LEU A 483 6.86 -2.24 29.94
C LEU A 483 7.64 -3.27 29.10
N GLU A 484 8.04 -4.41 29.66
CA GLU A 484 8.72 -5.47 28.91
C GLU A 484 7.84 -5.99 27.75
N LEU A 485 6.52 -6.04 27.97
CA LEU A 485 5.56 -6.39 26.93
C LEU A 485 5.41 -5.29 25.87
N ARG A 486 5.33 -4.01 26.26
CA ARG A 486 5.34 -2.86 25.33
C ARG A 486 6.55 -2.95 24.40
N ASP A 487 7.74 -3.10 24.96
CA ASP A 487 8.99 -3.09 24.21
C ASP A 487 9.12 -4.33 23.33
N ARG A 488 8.55 -5.47 23.74
CA ARG A 488 8.42 -6.66 22.88
C ARG A 488 7.49 -6.40 21.70
N MET A 489 6.31 -5.85 21.93
CA MET A 489 5.35 -5.53 20.86
C MET A 489 5.91 -4.49 19.88
N LEU A 490 6.63 -3.47 20.37
CA LEU A 490 7.32 -2.50 19.52
C LEU A 490 8.42 -3.17 18.67
N ARG A 491 9.28 -4.01 19.28
CA ARG A 491 10.27 -4.78 18.53
C ARG A 491 9.64 -5.61 17.41
N MET A 492 8.54 -6.32 17.68
CA MET A 492 7.83 -7.12 16.67
C MET A 492 7.26 -6.29 15.50
N VAL A 493 6.95 -5.01 15.73
CA VAL A 493 6.58 -4.07 14.65
C VAL A 493 7.81 -3.66 13.84
N ASP A 494 8.92 -3.31 14.50
CA ASP A 494 10.14 -2.83 13.85
C ASP A 494 10.96 -3.95 13.16
N THR A 495 10.79 -5.21 13.57
CA THR A 495 11.36 -6.41 12.91
C THR A 495 10.47 -6.98 11.80
N PHE A 496 9.26 -6.44 11.62
CA PHE A 496 8.24 -6.92 10.69
C PHE A 496 7.84 -8.40 10.89
N GLU A 497 7.68 -8.82 12.16
CA GLU A 497 7.19 -10.16 12.57
C GLU A 497 5.71 -10.40 12.23
#